data_AF-C0GDQ4-F1
#
_entry.id   AF-C0GDQ4-F1
#
_cell.length_a   1.000
_cell.length_b   1.000
_cell.length_c   1.000
_cell.angle_alpha   90.00
_cell.angle_beta   90.00
_cell.angle_gamma   90.00
#
_symmetry.space_group_name_H-M   'P 1'
#
loop_
_entity.id
_entity.type
_entity.pdbx_description
1 polymer ?
#
loop_
_entity_poly.entity_id
_entity_poly.type
_entity_poly.pdbx_seq_one_letter_code
_entity_poly.pdbx_strand_id
1 'polypeptide(L)' 'MDKDRVKEILDSPEKIEVKYLGEPVWIEGIKSNTANVTVMGSCKTMDVPFMSLEETGKME' A
#
# COMPACT_ATOMS: atom_id res chain seq x y z
N MET A 1 4.92 7.28 -1.81
CA MET A 1 4.74 7.26 -0.35
C MET A 1 6.03 6.81 0.34
N ASP A 2 6.20 7.02 1.65
CA ASP A 2 7.40 6.64 2.40
C ASP A 2 7.23 5.38 3.25
N LYS A 3 8.35 4.74 3.64
CA LYS A 3 8.35 3.53 4.46
C LYS A 3 7.66 3.72 5.81
N ASP A 4 7.92 4.84 6.48
CA ASP A 4 7.28 5.17 7.76
C ASP A 4 5.77 5.22 7.62
N ARG A 5 5.29 5.84 6.54
CA ARG A 5 3.86 5.94 6.26
C ARG A 5 3.24 4.56 5.98
N VAL A 6 3.92 3.68 5.24
CA VAL A 6 3.44 2.30 4.99
C VAL A 6 3.38 1.50 6.27
N LYS A 7 4.31 1.74 7.19
CA LYS A 7 4.30 1.17 8.53
C LYS A 7 3.14 1.70 9.36
N GLU A 8 2.83 3.00 9.27
CA GLU A 8 1.64 3.57 9.90
C GLU A 8 0.34 2.97 9.34
N ILE A 9 0.24 2.71 8.04
CA ILE A 9 -0.93 2.04 7.44
C ILE A 9 -1.10 0.62 8.00
N LEU A 10 0.00 -0.13 8.11
CA LEU A 10 -0.01 -1.50 8.62
C LEU A 10 -0.32 -1.58 10.11
N ASP A 11 0.15 -0.60 10.89
CA ASP A 11 -0.09 -0.50 12.32
C ASP A 11 -1.45 0.14 12.64
N SER A 12 -1.98 0.95 11.72
CA SER A 12 -3.28 1.59 11.87
C SER A 12 -4.42 0.57 11.78
N PRO A 13 -5.38 0.62 12.72
CA PRO A 13 -6.60 -0.17 12.62
C PRO A 13 -7.52 0.32 11.48
N GLU A 14 -7.31 1.55 11.01
CA GLU A 14 -7.98 2.07 9.82
C GLU A 14 -7.34 1.49 8.56
N LYS A 15 -8.13 0.74 7.80
CA LYS A 15 -7.79 0.26 6.47
C LYS A 15 -7.63 1.45 5.53
N ILE A 16 -6.39 1.90 5.34
CA ILE A 16 -6.07 2.95 4.37
C ILE A 16 -5.98 2.33 2.99
N GLU A 17 -6.80 2.80 2.07
CA GLU A 17 -6.74 2.39 0.67
C GLU A 17 -5.51 2.99 0.00
N VAL A 18 -4.73 2.13 -0.65
CA VAL A 18 -3.55 2.51 -1.41
C VAL A 18 -3.80 2.16 -2.87
N LYS A 19 -3.22 2.94 -3.77
CA LYS A 19 -3.26 2.69 -5.20
C LYS A 19 -1.84 2.53 -5.72
N TYR A 20 -1.70 1.61 -6.67
CA TYR A 20 -0.47 1.39 -7.41
C TYR A 20 -0.80 1.44 -8.90
N LEU A 21 -0.21 2.41 -9.61
CA LEU A 21 -0.46 2.62 -11.05
C LEU A 21 -1.95 2.76 -11.43
N GLY A 22 -2.75 3.34 -10.53
CA GLY A 22 -4.20 3.51 -10.72
C GLY A 22 -5.05 2.31 -10.32
N GLU A 23 -4.43 1.18 -9.95
CA GLU A 23 -5.15 0.01 -9.41
C GLU A 23 -5.19 0.07 -7.87
N PRO A 24 -6.35 -0.18 -7.24
CA PRO A 24 -6.43 -0.27 -5.79
C PRO A 24 -5.66 -1.51 -5.29
N VAL A 25 -4.80 -1.33 -4.30
CA VAL A 25 -3.98 -2.37 -3.70
C VAL A 25 -4.02 -2.32 -2.18
N TRP A 26 -3.92 -3.47 -1.53
CA TRP A 26 -3.76 -3.59 -0.08
C TRP A 26 -2.32 -3.88 0.26
N ILE A 27 -1.80 -3.20 1.27
CA ILE A 27 -0.50 -3.57 1.84
C ILE A 27 -0.71 -4.77 2.77
N GLU A 28 -0.09 -5.90 2.42
CA GLU A 28 -0.07 -7.10 3.28
C GLU A 28 1.17 -7.14 4.17
N GLY A 29 2.24 -6.44 3.79
CA GLY A 29 3.46 -6.40 4.58
C GLY A 29 4.54 -5.49 4.03
N ILE A 30 5.66 -5.41 4.76
CA ILE A 30 6.84 -4.63 4.40
C ILE A 30 8.05 -5.57 4.33
N LYS A 31 8.77 -5.56 3.21
CA LYS A 31 10.03 -6.29 3.01
C LYS A 31 11.17 -5.33 2.81
N SER A 32 12.05 -5.17 3.80
CA SER A 32 13.28 -4.31 3.76
C SER A 32 13.07 -2.89 3.19
N ASN A 33 12.96 -2.77 1.86
CA ASN A 33 12.80 -1.54 1.07
C ASN A 33 11.57 -1.53 0.12
N THR A 34 10.74 -2.56 0.11
CA THR A 34 9.50 -2.67 -0.69
C THR A 34 8.31 -3.01 0.21
N ALA A 35 7.11 -2.65 -0.23
CA ALA A 35 5.86 -3.11 0.34
C ALA A 35 5.38 -4.33 -0.45
N ASN A 36 4.96 -5.36 0.27
CA ASN A 36 4.20 -6.44 -0.32
C ASN A 36 2.75 -5.98 -0.41
N VAL A 37 2.23 -5.85 -1.63
CA VAL A 37 0.87 -5.39 -1.88
C VAL A 37 0.08 -6.38 -2.72
N THR A 38 -1.22 -6.45 -2.48
CA THR A 38 -2.16 -7.33 -3.17
C THR A 38 -3.20 -6.49 -3.87
N VAL A 39 -3.34 -6.70 -5.19
CA VAL A 39 -4.26 -5.92 -6.01
C VAL A 39 -5.71 -6.29 -5.67
N MET A 40 -6.55 -5.30 -5.37
CA MET A 40 -7.98 -5.53 -5.15
C MET A 40 -8.66 -5.99 -6.43
N GLY A 41 -9.28 -7.16 -6.37
CA GLY A 41 -9.93 -7.78 -7.52
C GLY A 41 -9.02 -8.72 -8.32
N SER A 42 -7.73 -8.82 -7.96
CA SER A 42 -6.81 -9.81 -8.51
C SER A 42 -6.11 -10.56 -7.38
N CYS A 43 -6.04 -11.90 -7.43
CA CYS A 43 -5.23 -12.67 -6.48
C CYS A 43 -3.71 -12.53 -6.76
N LYS A 44 -3.27 -11.34 -7.15
CA LYS A 44 -1.90 -11.03 -7.54
C LYS A 44 -1.25 -10.18 -6.46
N THR A 45 -0.29 -10.79 -5.78
CA THR A 45 0.65 -10.14 -4.88
C THR A 45 1.84 -9.62 -5.68
N MET A 46 2.34 -8.45 -5.33
CA MET A 46 3.55 -7.88 -5.90
C MET A 46 4.33 -7.08 -4.86
N ASP A 47 5.65 -7.14 -4.95
CA ASP A 47 6.55 -6.34 -4.13
C ASP A 47 6.84 -5.04 -4.88
N VAL A 48 6.33 -3.92 -4.37
CA VAL A 48 6.48 -2.60 -5.00
C VAL A 48 7.22 -1.64 -4.08
N PRO A 49 8.09 -0.78 -4.62
CA PRO A 49 8.78 0.21 -3.80
C PRO A 49 7.77 1.24 -3.27
N PHE A 50 7.95 1.66 -2.01
CA PHE A 50 7.04 2.60 -1.35
C PHE A 50 6.84 3.90 -2.14
N MET A 51 7.89 4.35 -2.82
CA MET A 51 7.86 5.56 -3.66
C MET A 51 6.83 5.47 -4.78
N SER A 52 6.50 4.26 -5.25
CA SER A 52 5.53 4.04 -6.32
C SER A 52 4.11 3.80 -5.81
N LEU A 53 3.90 3.75 -4.49
CA LEU A 53 2.58 3.69 -3.89
C LEU A 53 2.03 5.11 -3.68
N GLU A 54 0.76 5.29 -4.01
CA GLU A 54 -0.02 6.49 -3.75
C GLU A 54 -1.17 6.17 -2.81
N GLU A 55 -1.23 6.86 -1.67
CA GLU A 55 -2.42 6.82 -0.81
C GLU A 55 -3.57 7.52 -1.53
N THR A 56 -4.71 6.85 -1.67
CA THR A 56 -5.93 7.54 -2.06
C THR A 56 -6.50 8.20 -0.81
N GLY A 57 -5.84 9.27 -0.36
CA GLY A 57 -6.24 10.00 0.84
C GLY A 57 -7.74 10.27 0.83
N LYS A 58 -8.41 9.95 1.95
CA LYS A 58 -9.75 10.44 2.26
C LYS A 58 -9.76 11.93 1.93
N MET A 59 -10.60 12.31 0.97
CA MET A 59 -10.90 13.71 0.69
C MET A 59 -11.68 14.22 1.91
N GLU A 60 -11.20 15.26 2.57
CA GLU A 60 -12.04 16.16 3.36
C GLU A 60 -12.02 17.54 2.69
#